data_AF-A0A5S4YFM8-F1
#
_entry.id   AF-A0A5S4YFM8-F1
#
_cell.length_a   1.000
_cell.length_b   1.000
_cell.length_c   1.000
_cell.angle_alpha   90.00
_cell.angle_beta   90.00
_cell.angle_gamma   90.00
#
_symmetry.space_group_name_H-M   'P 1'
#
loop_
_entity.id
_entity.type
_entity.pdbx_description
1 polymer ?
#
loop_
_entity_poly.entity_id
_entity_poly.type
_entity_poly.pdbx_seq_one_letter_code
_entity_poly.pdbx_strand_id
1 'polypeptide(L)'
;MPQIWMTYDELATLSDCTPAEARMRAIHLSLDRRKSRDGATRVKLDLALTAKFFASVRDADFDLDSAIGALRATHRQMAELLTPNEFLSRRGSA
;
A
#
# COMPACT_ATOMS: atom_id res chain seq x y z
N MET A 1 10.97 5.31 5.42
CA MET A 1 9.58 4.82 5.57
C MET A 1 8.61 5.99 5.55
N PRO A 2 7.43 5.85 4.93
CA PRO A 2 6.40 6.88 5.01
C PRO A 2 5.97 7.09 6.47
N GLN A 3 5.64 8.33 6.82
CA GLN A 3 5.07 8.65 8.13
C GLN A 3 3.55 8.74 7.98
N ILE A 4 2.84 7.76 8.55
CA ILE A 4 1.38 7.70 8.52
C ILE A 4 0.83 8.26 9.83
N TRP A 5 -0.14 9.16 9.72
CA TRP A 5 -0.82 9.80 10.83
C TRP A 5 -2.31 9.47 10.75
N MET A 6 -2.88 8.95 11.83
CA MET A 6 -4.29 8.56 11.90
C MET A 6 -4.98 9.17 13.11
N THR A 7 -6.26 9.52 12.99
CA THR A 7 -7.10 9.87 14.15
C THR A 7 -7.29 8.66 15.06
N TYR A 8 -7.81 8.87 16.27
CA TYR A 8 -8.15 7.72 17.14
C TYR A 8 -9.25 6.85 16.55
N ASP A 9 -10.20 7.42 15.79
CA ASP A 9 -11.26 6.67 15.11
C ASP A 9 -10.68 5.81 13.97
N GLU A 10 -9.78 6.37 13.16
CA GLU A 10 -9.10 5.62 12.10
C GLU A 10 -8.21 4.51 12.68
N LEU A 11 -7.47 4.81 13.76
CA LEU A 11 -6.62 3.84 14.44
C LEU A 11 -7.45 2.72 15.10
N ALA A 12 -8.63 3.06 15.62
CA ALA A 12 -9.59 2.12 16.19
C ALA A 12 -10.11 1.15 15.13
N THR A 13 -10.52 1.65 13.97
CA THR A 13 -10.89 0.83 12.81
C THR A 13 -9.75 -0.08 12.37
N LEU A 14 -8.52 0.45 12.24
CA LEU A 14 -7.35 -0.35 11.90
C LEU A 14 -7.05 -1.45 12.93
N SER A 15 -7.33 -1.17 14.21
CA SER A 15 -7.00 -2.04 15.34
C SER A 15 -8.12 -2.99 15.75
N ASP A 16 -9.29 -2.89 15.11
CA ASP A 16 -10.54 -3.55 15.50
C ASP A 16 -10.84 -3.34 16.99
N CYS A 17 -10.82 -2.08 17.42
CA CYS A 17 -11.13 -1.68 18.79
C CYS A 17 -11.91 -0.37 18.82
N THR A 18 -12.24 0.12 20.01
CA THR A 18 -12.91 1.41 20.19
C THR A 18 -11.91 2.59 20.14
N PRO A 19 -12.37 3.83 19.81
CA PRO A 19 -11.52 5.02 19.85
C PRO A 19 -10.87 5.27 21.22
N ALA A 20 -11.57 4.93 22.30
CA ALA A 20 -11.05 5.04 23.66
C ALA A 20 -9.88 4.07 23.90
N GLU A 21 -10.02 2.83 23.45
CA GLU A 21 -8.95 1.82 23.54
C GLU A 21 -7.77 2.18 22.64
N ALA A 22 -8.02 2.64 21.42
CA ALA A 22 -6.98 3.14 20.52
C ALA A 22 -6.18 4.28 21.16
N ARG A 23 -6.86 5.22 21.83
CA ARG A 23 -6.21 6.29 22.60
C ARG A 23 -5.37 5.73 23.75
N MET A 24 -5.90 4.81 24.54
CA MET A 24 -5.14 4.19 25.63
C MET A 24 -3.89 3.45 25.11
N ARG A 25 -4.02 2.70 24.02
CA ARG A 25 -2.89 2.01 23.37
C ARG A 25 -1.85 3.00 22.87
N ALA A 26 -2.26 4.10 22.22
CA ALA A 26 -1.32 5.13 21.75
C ALA A 26 -0.58 5.82 22.91
N ILE A 27 -1.23 5.97 24.07
CA ILE A 27 -0.59 6.47 25.29
C ILE A 27 0.39 5.44 25.86
N HIS A 28 -0.04 4.19 26.01
CA HIS A 28 0.76 3.10 26.53
C HIS A 28 2.05 2.87 25.71
N LEU A 29 1.92 2.89 24.38
CA LEU A 29 3.04 2.74 23.44
C LEU A 29 3.86 4.02 23.26
N SER A 30 3.51 5.11 23.95
CA SER A 30 4.18 6.41 23.86
C SER A 30 4.30 6.93 22.41
N LEU A 31 3.28 6.69 21.58
CA LEU A 31 3.28 7.12 20.18
C LEU A 31 3.23 8.64 20.07
N ASP A 32 3.86 9.19 19.03
CA ASP A 32 3.78 10.62 18.73
C ASP A 32 2.32 11.01 18.46
N ARG A 33 1.87 12.09 19.12
CA ARG A 33 0.52 12.63 18.98
C ARG A 33 0.58 14.11 18.66
N ARG A 34 -0.21 14.56 17.69
CA ARG A 34 -0.31 15.97 17.32
C ARG A 34 -1.75 16.37 17.07
N LYS A 35 -2.13 17.55 17.55
CA LYS A 35 -3.41 18.16 17.19
C LYS A 35 -3.27 18.78 15.79
N SER A 36 -4.19 18.43 14.90
CA SER A 36 -4.24 18.95 13.54
C SER A 36 -5.11 20.23 13.48
N ARG A 37 -5.12 20.88 12.31
CA ARG A 37 -5.87 22.12 12.06
C ARG A 37 -7.39 21.92 12.14
N ASP A 38 -7.88 20.72 11.85
CA ASP A 38 -9.29 20.33 11.98
C ASP A 38 -9.70 20.04 13.44
N GLY A 39 -8.79 20.21 14.40
CA GLY A 39 -9.05 19.96 15.81
C GLY A 39 -8.89 18.50 16.23
N ALA A 40 -8.78 17.55 15.28
CA ALA A 40 -8.58 16.15 15.59
C ALA A 40 -7.15 15.87 16.06
N THR A 41 -7.01 14.97 17.03
CA THR A 41 -5.70 14.47 17.45
C THR A 41 -5.32 13.30 16.55
N ARG A 42 -4.16 13.39 15.91
CA ARG A 42 -3.59 12.33 15.09
C ARG A 42 -2.40 11.70 15.80
N VAL A 43 -2.30 10.39 15.66
CA VAL A 43 -1.25 9.52 16.19
C VAL A 43 -0.38 9.09 15.03
N LYS A 44 0.93 9.17 15.18
CA LYS A 44 1.87 8.60 14.21
C LYS A 44 1.99 7.10 14.44
N LEU A 45 1.85 6.33 13.37
CA LEU A 45 1.99 4.88 13.45
C LEU A 45 3.45 4.49 13.71
N ASP A 46 3.65 3.47 14.54
CA ASP A 46 4.93 2.77 14.67
C ASP A 46 5.09 1.73 13.54
N LEU A 47 6.19 0.97 13.58
CA LEU A 47 6.47 -0.03 12.55
C LEU A 47 5.40 -1.12 12.49
N ALA A 48 4.91 -1.60 13.64
CA ALA A 48 3.94 -2.69 13.71
C ALA A 48 2.57 -2.24 13.18
N LEU A 49 2.11 -1.05 13.58
CA LEU A 49 0.87 -0.47 13.09
C LEU A 49 0.96 -0.09 11.61
N THR A 50 2.12 0.37 11.14
CA THR A 50 2.34 0.65 9.72
C THR A 50 2.26 -0.63 8.88
N ALA A 51 2.81 -1.74 9.37
CA ALA A 51 2.68 -3.04 8.70
C ALA A 51 1.22 -3.50 8.65
N LYS A 52 0.46 -3.33 9.75
CA LYS A 52 -0.97 -3.65 9.79
C LYS A 52 -1.78 -2.81 8.81
N PHE A 53 -1.46 -1.51 8.68
CA PHE A 53 -2.08 -0.64 7.69
C PHE A 53 -1.84 -1.12 6.26
N PHE A 54 -0.60 -1.50 5.92
CA PHE A 54 -0.32 -2.02 4.59
C PHE A 54 -1.04 -3.34 4.31
N ALA A 55 -1.17 -4.21 5.30
CA ALA A 55 -1.97 -5.43 5.19
C ALA A 55 -3.45 -5.09 4.92
N SER A 56 -4.04 -4.18 5.70
CA SER A 56 -5.46 -3.81 5.50
C SER A 56 -5.74 -3.16 4.14
N VAL A 57 -4.78 -2.43 3.58
CA VAL A 57 -4.91 -1.85 2.23
C VAL A 57 -4.85 -2.94 1.15
N ARG A 58 -3.99 -3.95 1.33
CA ARG A 58 -3.90 -5.09 0.39
C ARG A 58 -5.12 -6.00 0.48
N ASP A 59 -5.59 -6.27 1.69
CA ASP A 59 -6.74 -7.15 1.92
C ASP A 59 -8.06 -6.50 1.45
N ALA A 60 -8.12 -5.17 1.34
CA ALA A 60 -9.30 -4.46 0.86
C ALA A 60 -9.61 -4.71 -0.63
N ASP A 61 -8.64 -5.20 -1.41
CA ASP A 61 -8.84 -5.45 -2.84
C ASP A 61 -8.09 -6.73 -3.25
N PHE A 62 -8.71 -7.87 -2.92
CA PHE A 62 -8.18 -9.20 -3.21
C PHE A 62 -7.91 -9.43 -4.71
N ASP A 63 -8.57 -8.67 -5.59
CA ASP A 63 -8.37 -8.75 -7.04
C ASP A 63 -7.32 -7.76 -7.56
N LEU A 64 -6.82 -6.83 -6.74
CA LEU A 64 -5.86 -5.81 -7.18
C LEU A 64 -4.52 -6.41 -7.60
N ASP A 65 -3.98 -7.35 -6.82
CA ASP A 65 -2.73 -8.03 -7.17
C ASP A 65 -2.89 -8.88 -8.45
N SER A 66 -4.04 -9.52 -8.62
CA SER A 66 -4.41 -10.24 -9.85
C SER A 66 -4.51 -9.31 -11.06
N ALA A 67 -5.18 -8.16 -10.91
CA ALA A 67 -5.31 -7.14 -11.95
C ALA A 67 -3.95 -6.51 -12.33
N ILE A 68 -3.09 -6.21 -11.34
CA ILE A 68 -1.72 -5.74 -11.57
C ILE A 68 -0.92 -6.81 -12.32
N GLY A 69 -1.05 -8.08 -11.94
CA GLY A 69 -0.44 -9.21 -12.62
C GLY A 69 -0.86 -9.30 -14.10
N ALA A 70 -2.17 -9.26 -14.36
CA ALA A 70 -2.74 -9.29 -15.70
C ALA A 70 -2.25 -8.11 -16.55
N LEU A 71 -2.23 -6.89 -16.00
CA LEU A 71 -1.76 -5.70 -16.70
C LEU A 71 -0.27 -5.80 -17.09
N ARG A 72 0.57 -6.28 -16.18
CA ARG A 72 2.01 -6.52 -16.45
C ARG A 72 2.23 -7.59 -17.51
N ALA A 73 1.43 -8.65 -17.50
CA ALA A 73 1.49 -9.70 -18.50
C ALA A 73 1.14 -9.17 -19.90
N THR A 74 0.03 -8.43 -20.01
CA THR A 74 -0.39 -7.78 -21.26
C THR A 74 0.68 -6.81 -21.78
N HIS A 75 1.24 -5.97 -20.91
CA HIS A 75 2.33 -5.07 -21.30
C HIS A 75 3.55 -5.84 -21.84
N ARG A 76 3.93 -6.95 -21.20
CA ARG A 76 5.05 -7.78 -21.66
C ARG A 76 4.78 -8.35 -23.06
N GLN A 77 3.59 -8.91 -23.29
CA GLN A 77 3.19 -9.40 -24.61
C GLN A 77 3.21 -8.29 -25.67
N MET A 78 2.69 -7.10 -25.35
CA MET A 78 2.74 -5.97 -26.27
C MET A 78 4.17 -5.51 -26.56
N ALA A 79 5.04 -5.47 -25.55
CA ALA A 79 6.45 -5.11 -25.73
C ALA A 79 7.20 -6.12 -26.61
N GLU A 80 6.96 -7.42 -26.44
CA GLU A 80 7.54 -8.49 -27.27
C GLU A 80 7.05 -8.43 -28.73
N LEU A 81 5.80 -8.02 -28.97
CA LEU A 81 5.27 -7.79 -30.32
C LEU A 81 5.86 -6.55 -31.00
N LEU A 82 6.33 -5.58 -30.22
CA LEU A 82 6.91 -4.34 -30.70
C LEU A 82 8.44 -4.42 -30.87
N THR A 83 9.10 -5.42 -30.29
CA THR A 83 10.50 -5.72 -30.62
C THR A 83 10.58 -6.31 -32.03
N PRO A 84 11.28 -5.67 -32.99
CA PRO A 84 11.45 -6.24 -34.31
C PRO A 84 12.12 -7.60 -34.18
N ASN A 85 11.48 -8.61 -34.77
CA ASN A 85 12.05 -9.94 -34.89
C ASN A 85 13.31 -9.86 -35.77
N GLU A 86 14.48 -9.61 -35.16
CA GLU A 86 15.80 -9.58 -35.81
C GLU A 86 16.22 -10.93 -36.43
N PHE A 87 15.37 -11.95 -36.39
CA PHE A 87 15.68 -13.29 -36.89
C PHE A 87 15.35 -13.55 -38.36
N LEU A 88 14.68 -12.65 -39.08
CA LEU A 88 14.30 -12.88 -40.50
C LEU A 88 15.17 -12.16 -41.55
N SER A 89 16.14 -11.33 -41.15
CA SER A 89 17.01 -10.62 -42.13
C SER A 89 18.34 -11.32 -42.44
N ARG A 90 18.60 -12.55 -41.94
CA ARG A 90 19.87 -13.29 -42.18
C ARG A 90 19.79 -14.46 -43.15
N ARG A 91 18.70 -14.66 -43.89
CA ARG A 91 18.67 -15.60 -45.03
C ARG A 91 18.43 -14.87 -46.33
N GLY A 92 19.51 -14.35 -46.88
CA GLY A 92 19.57 -13.83 -48.25
C GLY A 92 20.93 -13.20 -48.50
N SER A 93 21.94 -14.01 -48.83
CA SER A 93 23.14 -13.61 -49.57
C SER A 93 23.97 -14.85 -49.92
N ALA A 94 24.12 -15.07 -51.23
CA ALA A 94 24.96 -16.04 -51.95
C ALA A 94 24.49 -17.50 -52.02
#